data_AF-C0N7D5-F1
#
_entry.id   AF-C0N7D5-F1
#
_cell.length_a   1.000
_cell.length_b   1.000
_cell.length_c   1.000
_cell.angle_alpha   90.00
_cell.angle_beta   90.00
_cell.angle_gamma   90.00
#
_symmetry.space_group_name_H-M   'P 1'
#
loop_
_entity.id
_entity.type
_entity.pdbx_description
1 polymer ?
#
loop_
_entity_poly.entity_id
_entity_poly.type
_entity_poly.pdbx_seq_one_letter_code
_entity_poly.pdbx_strand_id
1 'polypeptide(L)' 'MGLHLSLHEQISTDRPAGIRDVYQQLLQKVGDSHKAEHEMMEALAEALWQAQRDNQPPSETRYLEALQALLN' A
#
# COMPACT_ATOMS: atom_id res chain seq x y z
N MET A 1 0.10 10.52 10.69
CA MET A 1 1.52 10.07 10.80
C MET A 1 1.71 8.55 10.92
N GLY A 2 0.82 7.76 11.54
CA GLY A 2 1.04 6.31 11.71
C GLY A 2 1.15 5.53 10.40
N LEU A 3 0.25 5.79 9.44
CA LEU A 3 0.23 5.09 8.15
C LEU A 3 1.43 5.41 7.26
N HIS A 4 1.92 6.65 7.27
CA HIS A 4 3.14 7.02 6.53
C HIS A 4 4.36 6.22 6.99
N LEU A 5 4.55 6.10 8.31
CA LEU A 5 5.67 5.32 8.85
C LEU A 5 5.52 3.84 8.48
N SER A 6 4.32 3.26 8.68
CA SER A 6 4.05 1.88 8.33
C SER A 6 4.26 1.60 6.83
N LEU A 7 3.79 2.48 5.95
CA LEU A 7 4.00 2.34 4.50
C LEU A 7 5.49 2.39 4.15
N HIS A 8 6.25 3.31 4.74
CA HIS A 8 7.70 3.37 4.52
C HIS A 8 8.42 2.09 4.99
N GLU A 9 8.04 1.55 6.14
CA GLU A 9 8.57 0.28 6.62
C GLU A 9 8.22 -0.87 5.68
N GLN A 10 6.98 -0.92 5.17
CA GLN A 10 6.54 -1.90 4.19
C GLN A 10 7.36 -1.83 2.88
N ILE A 11 7.60 -0.63 2.34
CA ILE A 11 8.43 -0.42 1.14
C ILE A 11 9.90 -0.79 1.41
N SER A 12 10.42 -0.40 2.57
CA SER A 12 11.80 -0.67 2.99
C SER A 12 12.06 -2.16 3.23
N THR A 13 11.09 -2.87 3.78
CA THR A 13 11.17 -4.31 4.05
C THR A 13 10.65 -5.17 2.90
N ASP A 14 10.09 -4.56 1.85
CA ASP A 14 9.37 -5.23 0.76
C ASP A 14 8.31 -6.21 1.29
N ARG A 15 7.44 -5.70 2.16
CA ARG A 15 6.35 -6.46 2.79
C ARG A 15 5.05 -5.67 2.66
N PRO A 16 4.04 -6.15 1.93
CA PRO A 16 4.03 -7.41 1.17
C PRO A 16 5.05 -7.42 0.02
N ALA A 17 5.57 -8.61 -0.31
CA ALA A 17 6.57 -8.76 -1.38
C ALA A 17 6.06 -8.20 -2.70
N GLY A 18 6.84 -7.32 -3.34
CA GLY A 18 6.43 -6.61 -4.55
C GLY A 18 5.83 -5.22 -4.32
N ILE A 19 5.59 -4.81 -3.06
CA ILE A 19 5.12 -3.44 -2.77
C ILE A 19 6.12 -2.38 -3.25
N ARG A 20 7.42 -2.66 -3.18
CA ARG A 20 8.44 -1.73 -3.66
C ARG A 20 8.35 -1.49 -5.16
N ASP A 21 8.08 -2.55 -5.92
CA ASP A 21 7.94 -2.48 -7.37
C ASP A 21 6.70 -1.67 -7.74
N VAL A 22 5.58 -1.93 -7.07
CA VAL A 22 4.35 -1.13 -7.24
C VAL A 22 4.58 0.34 -6.89
N TYR A 23 5.28 0.64 -5.80
CA TYR A 23 5.62 2.03 -5.44
C TYR A 23 6.45 2.71 -6.53
N GLN A 24 7.47 2.03 -7.08
CA GLN A 24 8.29 2.58 -8.16
C GLN A 24 7.49 2.82 -9.44
N GLN A 25 6.58 1.92 -9.82
CA GLN A 25 5.70 2.09 -10.97
C GLN A 25 4.71 3.25 -10.74
N LEU A 26 4.15 3.34 -9.54
CA LEU A 26 3.20 4.40 -9.18
C LEU A 26 3.89 5.77 -9.16
N LEU A 27 5.12 5.85 -8.65
CA LEU A 27 5.96 7.04 -8.74
C LEU A 27 6.20 7.48 -10.19
N GLN A 28 6.49 6.55 -11.09
CA GLN A 28 6.67 6.86 -12.51
C GLN A 28 5.38 7.34 -13.18
N LYS A 29 4.23 6.77 -12.79
CA LYS A 29 2.90 7.16 -13.31
C LYS A 29 2.44 8.52 -12.80
N VAL A 30 2.61 8.78 -11.50
CA VAL A 30 2.07 9.97 -10.82
C VAL A 30 3.04 11.15 -10.88
N GLY A 31 4.35 10.90 -10.87
CA GLY A 31 5.41 11.92 -10.88
C GLY A 31 5.57 12.68 -9.56
N ASP A 32 4.84 12.30 -8.51
CA ASP A 32 4.87 12.92 -7.17
C ASP A 32 4.87 11.82 -6.11
N SER A 33 5.91 11.80 -5.27
CA SER A 33 6.07 10.78 -4.22
C SER A 33 5.06 10.89 -3.12
N HIS A 34 4.70 12.10 -2.71
CA HIS A 34 3.72 12.31 -1.68
C HIS A 34 2.34 11.87 -2.16
N LYS A 35 1.99 12.17 -3.42
CA LYS A 35 0.73 11.69 -3.99
C LYS A 35 0.71 10.16 -4.14
N ALA A 36 1.80 9.55 -4.61
CA ALA A 36 1.90 8.09 -4.69
C ALA A 36 1.76 7.43 -3.30
N GLU A 37 2.42 7.97 -2.28
CA GLU A 37 2.29 7.49 -0.90
C GLU A 37 0.87 7.63 -0.37
N HIS A 38 0.17 8.73 -0.70
CA HIS A 38 -1.21 8.93 -0.27
C HIS A 38 -2.17 7.91 -0.89
N GLU A 39 -2.06 7.63 -2.18
CA GLU A 39 -2.87 6.61 -2.85
C GLU A 39 -2.63 5.21 -2.24
N MET A 40 -1.37 4.87 -1.97
CA MET A 40 -1.03 3.60 -1.31
C MET A 40 -1.53 3.54 0.14
N MET A 41 -1.51 4.67 0.86
CA MET A 41 -2.04 4.75 2.22
C MET A 41 -3.55 4.58 2.27
N GLU A 42 -4.31 5.02 1.26
CA GLU A 42 -5.74 4.75 1.19
C GLU A 42 -6.02 3.25 1.08
N ALA A 43 -5.27 2.54 0.21
CA ALA A 43 -5.34 1.07 0.12
C ALA A 43 -4.94 0.38 1.45
N LEU A 44 -3.94 0.91 2.14
CA LEU A 44 -3.53 0.40 3.45
C LEU A 44 -4.62 0.59 4.51
N ALA A 45 -5.23 1.77 4.54
CA ALA A 45 -6.31 2.09 5.47
C ALA A 45 -7.53 1.19 5.22
N GLU A 46 -7.89 0.96 3.97
CA GLU A 46 -8.97 0.04 3.60
C GLU A 46 -8.66 -1.40 4.01
N ALA A 47 -7.44 -1.88 3.75
CA ALA A 47 -7.03 -3.23 4.16
C ALA A 47 -7.09 -3.42 5.69
N LEU A 48 -6.66 -2.42 6.46
CA LEU A 48 -6.77 -2.44 7.92
C LEU A 48 -8.22 -2.39 8.40
N TRP A 49 -9.06 -1.59 7.76
CA TRP A 49 -10.49 -1.52 8.07
C TRP A 49 -11.22 -2.84 7.77
N GLN A 50 -10.94 -3.47 6.62
CA GLN A 50 -11.50 -4.78 6.28
C GLN A 50 -11.06 -5.85 7.26
N ALA A 51 -9.78 -5.87 7.64
CA ALA A 51 -9.24 -6.79 8.64
C ALA A 51 -9.97 -6.67 9.99
N GLN A 52 -10.18 -5.43 10.45
CA GLN A 52 -10.95 -5.17 11.68
C GLN A 52 -12.41 -5.59 11.55
N ARG A 53 -13.04 -5.28 10.42
CA ARG A 53 -14.44 -5.61 10.15
C ARG A 53 -14.67 -7.13 10.10
N ASP A 54 -13.79 -7.85 9.43
CA ASP A 54 -13.89 -9.30 9.23
C ASP A 54 -13.30 -10.10 10.41
N ASN A 55 -12.81 -9.41 11.44
CA ASN A 55 -12.14 -9.96 12.61
C ASN A 55 -11.03 -10.96 12.23
N GLN A 56 -10.25 -10.59 11.21
CA GLN A 56 -9.19 -11.38 10.60
C GLN A 56 -7.92 -10.54 10.43
N PRO A 57 -6.74 -11.16 10.37
CA PRO A 57 -5.53 -10.42 10.06
C PRO A 57 -5.61 -9.80 8.64
N PRO A 58 -5.00 -8.63 8.42
CA PRO A 58 -4.97 -8.01 7.09
C PRO A 58 -4.32 -8.93 6.08
N SER A 59 -5.01 -9.13 4.95
CA SER A 59 -4.52 -9.97 3.86
C SER A 59 -3.48 -9.21 3.04
N GLU A 60 -2.24 -9.65 3.14
CA GLU A 60 -1.12 -9.14 2.33
C GLU A 60 -1.39 -9.25 0.83
N THR A 61 -2.03 -10.35 0.40
CA THR A 61 -2.41 -10.57 -1.01
C THR A 61 -3.42 -9.54 -1.48
N ARG A 62 -4.53 -9.36 -0.75
CA ARG A 62 -5.57 -8.38 -1.13
C ARG A 62 -5.03 -6.96 -1.13
N TYR A 63 -4.18 -6.63 -0.14
CA TYR A 63 -3.53 -5.33 -0.09
C TYR A 63 -2.63 -5.10 -1.31
N LEU A 64 -1.80 -6.08 -1.67
CA LEU A 64 -0.94 -5.98 -2.85
C LEU A 64 -1.75 -5.90 -4.16
N GLU A 65 -2.86 -6.63 -4.27
CA GLU A 65 -3.78 -6.53 -5.41
C GLU A 65 -4.41 -5.13 -5.52
N ALA A 66 -4.85 -4.55 -4.39
CA ALA A 66 -5.38 -3.20 -4.35
C ALA A 66 -4.33 -2.16 -4.77
N LEU A 67 -3.07 -2.33 -4.35
CA LEU A 67 -1.97 -1.47 -4.76
C LEU A 67 -1.67 -1.61 -6.26
N GLN A 68 -1.66 -2.83 -6.81
CA GLN A 68 -1.48 -3.05 -8.24
C GLN A 68 -2.63 -2.44 -9.06
N ALA A 69 -3.85 -2.41 -8.54
CA ALA A 69 -4.98 -1.78 -9.21
C ALA A 69 -4.79 -0.27 -9.44
N LEU A 70 -4.00 0.41 -8.60
CA LEU A 70 -3.64 1.83 -8.78
C LEU A 70 -2.78 2.06 -10.04
N LEU A 71 -2.09 1.02 -10.52
CA LEU A 71 -1.24 1.09 -11.71
C LEU A 71 -2.04 1.04 -13.02
N ASN A 72 -3.27 0.50 -13.00
CA ASN A 72 -4.12 0.40 -14.19
C ASN A 72 -4.76 1.72 -14.62
#